data_AF-A0A0K3BED0-F1
#
_entry.id   AF-A0A0K3BED0-F1
#
_cell.length_a   1.000
_cell.length_b   1.000
_cell.length_c   1.000
_cell.angle_alpha   90.00
_cell.angle_beta   90.00
_cell.angle_gamma   90.00
#
_symmetry.space_group_name_H-M   'P 1'
#
loop_
_entity.id
_entity.type
_entity.pdbx_description
1 polymer ?
#
loop_
_entity_poly.entity_id
_entity_poly.type
_entity_poly.pdbx_seq_one_letter_code
_entity_poly.pdbx_strand_id
1 'polypeptide(L)'
;MVNDDVERDAEDSRLTGAQRDYHQAASGVLADLARLGLPVQVVQHLYQLELNFGPPVGRKRIDYRVAVPALVDWLPRVSYPPLALDILNAVSYGFAKPLARPVLVPLFRDTPQDSPFTNVVMRGRLGLVLGAFTDPSVSDEYIEIALDRGQGEGRAGIVAQLPKTKDERVPDVLLGLLDDPTVAPAAIEALGRIRHLPAKPHLERALHSEDWNVRTQAKKALKRLG
;
A
#
# COMPACT_ATOMS: atom_id res chain seq x y z
N MET A 1 24.06 -29.05 -19.58
CA MET A 1 22.60 -28.98 -19.68
C MET A 1 21.88 -30.10 -18.92
N VAL A 2 22.56 -30.88 -18.06
CA VAL A 2 21.94 -31.96 -17.23
C VAL A 2 22.12 -31.69 -15.72
N ASN A 3 22.96 -30.72 -15.32
CA ASN A 3 23.18 -30.39 -13.91
C ASN A 3 22.16 -29.40 -13.34
N ASP A 4 21.65 -28.45 -14.16
CA ASP A 4 20.72 -27.43 -13.66
C ASP A 4 19.38 -28.05 -13.21
N ASP A 5 18.85 -29.04 -13.93
CA ASP A 5 17.57 -29.66 -13.59
C ASP A 5 17.65 -30.51 -12.31
N VAL A 6 18.78 -31.19 -12.08
CA VAL A 6 18.99 -32.03 -10.88
C VAL A 6 19.20 -31.19 -9.61
N GLU A 7 19.88 -30.04 -9.71
CA GLU A 7 20.03 -29.11 -8.60
C GLU A 7 18.71 -28.41 -8.26
N ARG A 8 17.90 -28.08 -9.28
CA ARG A 8 16.58 -27.48 -9.12
C ARG A 8 15.59 -28.40 -8.42
N ASP A 9 15.57 -29.68 -8.80
CA ASP A 9 14.74 -30.72 -8.18
C ASP A 9 15.12 -30.97 -6.71
N ALA A 10 16.41 -30.88 -6.37
CA ALA A 10 16.90 -31.03 -5.01
C ALA A 10 16.60 -29.81 -4.11
N GLU A 11 16.55 -28.61 -4.70
CA GLU A 11 16.19 -27.36 -4.00
C GLU A 11 14.69 -27.29 -3.71
N ASP A 12 13.85 -27.69 -4.67
CA ASP A 12 12.38 -27.76 -4.52
C ASP A 12 11.93 -28.73 -3.41
N SER A 13 12.67 -29.82 -3.19
CA SER A 13 12.40 -30.78 -2.11
C SER A 13 12.63 -30.19 -0.71
N ARG A 14 13.38 -29.09 -0.57
CA ARG A 14 13.68 -28.43 0.73
C ARG A 14 12.73 -27.27 1.04
N LEU A 15 11.92 -26.84 0.08
CA LEU A 15 10.94 -25.77 0.27
C LEU A 15 9.75 -26.26 1.09
N THR A 16 9.28 -25.40 2.00
CA THR A 16 7.96 -25.53 2.64
C THR A 16 6.84 -25.42 1.59
N GLY A 17 5.63 -25.92 1.89
CA GLY A 17 4.50 -25.83 0.96
C GLY A 17 4.23 -24.39 0.49
N ALA A 18 4.23 -23.43 1.42
CA ALA A 18 4.03 -22.02 1.11
C ALA A 18 5.14 -21.44 0.20
N GLN A 19 6.38 -21.89 0.34
CA GLN A 19 7.47 -21.48 -0.54
C GLN A 19 7.28 -22.02 -1.96
N ARG A 20 6.86 -23.28 -2.11
CA ARG A 20 6.55 -23.86 -3.43
C ARG A 20 5.41 -23.11 -4.11
N ASP A 21 4.32 -22.85 -3.39
CA ASP A 21 3.17 -22.11 -3.91
C ASP A 21 3.57 -20.71 -4.40
N TYR A 22 4.43 -20.01 -3.64
CA TYR A 22 4.97 -18.72 -4.04
C TYR A 22 5.82 -18.85 -5.31
N HIS A 23 6.78 -19.77 -5.35
CA HIS A 23 7.66 -19.95 -6.51
C HIS A 23 6.87 -20.31 -7.77
N GLN A 24 5.84 -21.14 -7.65
CA GLN A 24 4.93 -21.46 -8.75
C GLN A 24 4.21 -20.20 -9.24
N ALA A 25 3.58 -19.44 -8.34
CA ALA A 25 2.87 -18.21 -8.67
C ALA A 25 3.79 -17.11 -9.25
N ALA A 26 5.03 -17.04 -8.75
CA ALA A 26 6.00 -16.01 -9.11
C ALA A 26 6.82 -16.36 -10.35
N SER A 27 6.80 -17.61 -10.82
CA SER A 27 7.63 -18.10 -11.94
C SER A 27 7.69 -17.16 -13.14
N GLY A 28 6.54 -16.64 -13.58
CA GLY A 28 6.44 -15.68 -14.68
C GLY A 28 7.12 -14.34 -14.39
N VAL A 29 6.76 -13.69 -13.27
CA VAL A 29 7.36 -12.39 -12.92
C VAL A 29 8.86 -12.52 -12.62
N LEU A 30 9.31 -13.61 -12.01
CA LEU A 30 10.74 -13.86 -11.77
C LEU A 30 11.51 -14.05 -13.09
N ALA A 31 10.92 -14.75 -14.07
CA ALA A 31 11.51 -14.87 -15.40
C ALA A 31 11.61 -13.52 -16.12
N ASP A 32 10.60 -12.66 -15.99
CA ASP A 32 10.63 -11.29 -16.54
C ASP A 32 11.71 -10.45 -15.87
N LEU A 33 11.82 -10.50 -14.54
CA LEU A 33 12.86 -9.80 -13.79
C LEU A 33 14.27 -10.29 -14.18
N ALA A 34 14.46 -11.60 -14.36
CA ALA A 34 15.73 -12.16 -14.83
C ALA A 34 16.11 -11.64 -16.23
N ARG A 35 15.15 -11.55 -17.16
CA ARG A 35 15.36 -10.96 -18.50
C ARG A 35 15.72 -9.47 -18.47
N LEU A 36 15.32 -8.76 -17.42
CA LEU A 36 15.69 -7.36 -17.15
C LEU A 36 17.01 -7.21 -16.39
N GLY A 37 17.76 -8.30 -16.18
CA GLY A 37 19.03 -8.30 -15.45
C GLY A 37 18.89 -8.30 -13.93
N LEU A 38 17.73 -8.71 -13.40
CA LEU A 38 17.41 -8.77 -11.97
C LEU A 38 17.04 -10.21 -11.55
N PRO A 39 18.00 -11.15 -11.50
CA PRO A 39 17.74 -12.56 -11.20
C PRO A 39 17.50 -12.79 -9.69
N VAL A 40 16.40 -12.25 -9.17
CA VAL A 40 15.96 -12.45 -7.79
C VAL A 40 15.14 -13.74 -7.65
N GLN A 41 15.19 -14.38 -6.47
CA GLN A 41 14.41 -15.59 -6.16
C GLN A 41 13.00 -15.27 -5.66
N VAL A 42 12.79 -14.09 -5.08
CA VAL A 42 11.49 -13.56 -4.66
C VAL A 42 11.43 -12.07 -4.98
N VAL A 43 10.23 -11.55 -5.27
CA VAL A 43 10.04 -10.12 -5.62
C VAL A 43 10.47 -9.21 -4.46
N GLN A 44 10.28 -9.67 -3.22
CA GLN A 44 10.70 -8.98 -1.99
C GLN A 44 12.19 -8.58 -1.98
N HIS A 45 13.08 -9.34 -2.62
CA HIS A 45 14.52 -9.03 -2.69
C HIS A 45 14.83 -7.76 -3.49
N LEU A 46 13.90 -7.25 -4.31
CA LEU A 46 14.09 -5.99 -5.02
C LEU A 46 14.19 -4.81 -4.05
N TYR A 47 13.39 -4.82 -2.98
CA TYR A 47 13.19 -3.66 -2.11
C TYR A 47 13.54 -3.87 -0.64
N GLN A 48 13.70 -5.11 -0.18
CA GLN A 48 14.19 -5.36 1.17
C GLN A 48 15.71 -5.26 1.25
N LEU A 49 16.15 -4.42 2.19
CA LEU A 49 17.43 -4.59 2.87
C LEU A 49 17.17 -5.63 3.95
N GLU A 50 17.76 -6.81 3.89
CA GLU A 50 17.54 -7.87 4.90
C GLU A 50 17.65 -7.31 6.33
N LEU A 51 16.51 -7.27 7.04
CA LEU A 51 16.47 -7.06 8.49
C LEU A 51 16.05 -8.38 9.12
N ASN A 52 16.91 -9.39 9.06
CA ASN A 52 16.82 -10.55 9.93
C ASN A 52 18.11 -10.62 10.76
N PHE A 53 18.01 -10.16 12.01
CA PHE A 53 18.97 -10.33 13.11
C PHE A 53 20.46 -10.14 12.78
N GLY A 54 20.87 -8.88 12.56
CA GLY A 54 22.28 -8.50 12.51
C GLY A 54 22.48 -7.13 11.88
N PRO A 55 23.61 -6.43 12.14
CA PRO A 55 23.92 -5.20 11.42
C PRO A 55 24.06 -5.50 9.92
N PRO A 56 23.59 -4.60 9.04
CA PRO A 56 23.60 -4.84 7.59
C PRO A 56 25.04 -4.87 7.07
N VAL A 57 25.56 -6.06 6.80
CA VAL A 57 26.88 -6.20 6.15
C VAL A 57 26.66 -6.23 4.63
N GLY A 58 26.87 -5.06 4.00
CA GLY A 58 27.49 -4.99 2.67
C GLY A 58 26.66 -5.27 1.41
N ARG A 59 25.35 -5.55 1.46
CA ARG A 59 24.55 -5.68 0.22
C ARG A 59 24.08 -4.32 -0.31
N LYS A 60 24.57 -3.96 -1.51
CA LYS A 60 24.22 -2.73 -2.25
C LYS A 60 22.72 -2.75 -2.56
N ARG A 61 22.02 -1.62 -2.38
CA ARG A 61 20.64 -1.45 -2.85
C ARG A 61 20.56 -1.82 -4.33
N ILE A 62 19.66 -2.74 -4.69
CA ILE A 62 19.38 -3.08 -6.08
C ILE A 62 18.63 -1.89 -6.70
N ASP A 63 19.14 -1.36 -7.81
CA ASP A 63 18.38 -0.39 -8.62
C ASP A 63 17.44 -1.16 -9.54
N TYR A 64 16.19 -1.32 -9.12
CA TYR A 64 15.18 -2.08 -9.86
C TYR A 64 14.20 -1.18 -10.61
N ARG A 65 14.54 0.08 -10.91
CA ARG A 65 13.66 0.98 -11.69
C ARG A 65 13.24 0.37 -13.03
N VAL A 66 14.14 -0.39 -13.65
CA VAL A 66 13.87 -1.12 -14.92
C VAL A 66 12.76 -2.16 -14.79
N ALA A 67 12.51 -2.69 -13.57
CA ALA A 67 11.46 -3.67 -13.32
C ALA A 67 10.06 -3.05 -13.16
N VAL A 68 9.94 -1.75 -12.89
CA VAL A 68 8.64 -1.13 -12.59
C VAL A 68 7.59 -1.38 -13.66
N PRO A 69 7.87 -1.21 -14.97
CA PRO A 69 6.88 -1.49 -16.01
C PRO A 69 6.36 -2.93 -15.95
N ALA A 70 7.25 -3.91 -15.78
CA ALA A 70 6.88 -5.32 -15.69
C ALA A 70 6.06 -5.59 -14.43
N LEU A 71 6.50 -5.11 -13.26
CA LEU A 71 5.80 -5.30 -11.99
C LEU A 71 4.37 -4.71 -12.04
N VAL A 72 4.21 -3.53 -12.60
CA VAL A 72 2.90 -2.88 -12.76
C VAL A 72 1.99 -3.67 -13.70
N ASP A 73 2.54 -4.20 -14.81
CA ASP A 73 1.80 -5.04 -15.75
C ASP A 73 1.36 -6.38 -15.11
N TRP A 74 2.17 -6.95 -14.21
CA TRP A 74 1.83 -8.17 -13.47
C TRP A 74 0.73 -7.97 -12.41
N LEU A 75 0.66 -6.80 -11.79
CA LEU A 75 -0.22 -6.53 -10.66
C LEU A 75 -1.72 -6.90 -10.86
N PRO A 76 -2.39 -6.59 -11.99
CA PRO A 76 -3.77 -7.00 -12.22
C PRO A 76 -3.94 -8.49 -12.58
N ARG A 77 -2.85 -9.21 -12.89
CA ARG A 77 -2.88 -10.60 -13.38
C ARG A 77 -2.55 -11.63 -12.30
N VAL A 78 -2.05 -11.19 -11.15
CA VAL A 78 -1.67 -12.09 -10.05
C VAL A 78 -2.89 -12.43 -9.17
N SER A 79 -3.13 -13.73 -8.98
CA SER A 79 -4.17 -14.22 -8.06
C SER A 79 -3.63 -14.59 -6.68
N TYR A 80 -2.32 -14.85 -6.56
CA TYR A 80 -1.71 -15.29 -5.31
C TYR A 80 -1.43 -14.11 -4.37
N PRO A 81 -2.09 -13.99 -3.21
CA PRO A 81 -2.01 -12.79 -2.38
C PRO A 81 -0.61 -12.40 -1.88
N PRO A 82 0.25 -13.34 -1.41
CA PRO A 82 1.61 -12.99 -1.01
C PRO A 82 2.44 -12.36 -2.14
N LEU A 83 2.32 -12.89 -3.36
CA LEU A 83 3.00 -12.33 -4.52
C LEU A 83 2.43 -10.95 -4.88
N ALA A 84 1.11 -10.81 -4.89
CA ALA A 84 0.47 -9.52 -5.17
C ALA A 84 0.89 -8.44 -4.18
N LEU A 85 1.04 -8.80 -2.89
CA LEU A 85 1.54 -7.91 -1.85
C LEU A 85 2.99 -7.49 -2.12
N ASP A 86 3.87 -8.43 -2.49
CA ASP A 86 5.26 -8.12 -2.80
C ASP A 86 5.41 -7.19 -4.01
N ILE A 87 4.65 -7.46 -5.07
CA ILE A 87 4.64 -6.58 -6.26
C ILE A 87 4.11 -5.19 -5.87
N LEU A 88 3.01 -5.12 -5.12
CA LEU A 88 2.46 -3.85 -4.64
C LEU A 88 3.48 -3.06 -3.80
N ASN A 89 4.23 -3.74 -2.93
CA ASN A 89 5.29 -3.14 -2.12
C ASN A 89 6.45 -2.61 -2.98
N ALA A 90 6.87 -3.39 -3.99
CA ALA A 90 7.93 -3.01 -4.91
C ALA A 90 7.56 -1.75 -5.72
N VAL A 91 6.28 -1.60 -6.10
CA VAL A 91 5.82 -0.42 -6.87
C VAL A 91 5.39 0.76 -5.98
N SER A 92 5.52 0.66 -4.65
CA SER A 92 5.08 1.72 -3.72
C SER A 92 6.03 2.90 -3.58
N TYR A 93 7.24 2.81 -4.13
CA TYR A 93 8.27 3.85 -4.02
C TYR A 93 8.00 5.02 -4.97
N GLY A 94 8.43 6.22 -4.59
CA GLY A 94 8.14 7.45 -5.33
C GLY A 94 8.59 7.46 -6.80
N PHE A 95 9.67 6.73 -7.15
CA PHE A 95 10.12 6.62 -8.55
C PHE A 95 9.16 5.77 -9.42
N ALA A 96 8.39 4.86 -8.81
CA ALA A 96 7.44 4.00 -9.52
C ALA A 96 6.08 4.68 -9.73
N LYS A 97 5.77 5.72 -8.94
CA LYS A 97 4.49 6.45 -8.95
C LYS A 97 3.95 6.79 -10.35
N PRO A 98 4.74 7.36 -11.29
CA PRO A 98 4.20 7.74 -12.61
C PRO A 98 3.64 6.56 -13.40
N LEU A 99 4.20 5.36 -13.21
CA LEU A 99 3.77 4.14 -13.87
C LEU A 99 2.76 3.36 -13.03
N ALA A 100 2.91 3.36 -11.70
CA ALA A 100 2.07 2.58 -10.80
C ALA A 100 0.68 3.20 -10.63
N ARG A 101 0.57 4.51 -10.39
CA ARG A 101 -0.73 5.16 -10.07
C ARG A 101 -1.81 4.90 -11.13
N PRO A 102 -1.54 5.04 -12.45
CA PRO A 102 -2.55 4.77 -13.49
C PRO A 102 -3.11 3.34 -13.49
N VAL A 103 -2.40 2.37 -12.90
CA VAL A 103 -2.87 0.99 -12.76
C VAL A 103 -3.51 0.75 -11.40
N LEU A 104 -2.95 1.33 -10.33
CA LEU A 104 -3.47 1.16 -8.97
C LEU A 104 -4.83 1.83 -8.76
N VAL A 105 -5.11 2.97 -9.40
CA VAL A 105 -6.40 3.66 -9.24
C VAL A 105 -7.56 2.86 -9.83
N PRO A 106 -7.53 2.38 -11.10
CA PRO A 106 -8.57 1.50 -11.61
C PRO A 106 -8.70 0.21 -10.81
N LEU A 107 -7.57 -0.39 -10.41
CA LEU A 107 -7.58 -1.60 -9.57
C LEU A 107 -8.26 -1.37 -8.21
N PHE A 108 -8.11 -0.16 -7.65
CA PHE A 108 -8.78 0.23 -6.41
C PHE A 108 -10.27 0.49 -6.62
N ARG A 109 -10.65 1.22 -7.66
CA ARG A 109 -12.07 1.56 -7.93
C ARG A 109 -12.89 0.34 -8.34
N ASP A 110 -12.36 -0.45 -9.27
CA ASP A 110 -13.04 -1.57 -9.93
C ASP A 110 -12.30 -2.88 -9.65
N THR A 111 -12.13 -3.21 -8.36
CA THR A 111 -11.41 -4.43 -7.96
C THR A 111 -12.13 -5.68 -8.46
N PRO A 112 -11.48 -6.53 -9.30
CA PRO A 112 -12.08 -7.78 -9.77
C PRO A 112 -12.43 -8.71 -8.59
N GLN A 113 -13.55 -9.43 -8.67
CA GLN A 113 -14.02 -10.29 -7.57
C GLN A 113 -13.00 -11.37 -7.16
N ASP A 114 -12.29 -11.94 -8.14
CA ASP A 114 -11.26 -12.96 -7.90
C ASP A 114 -9.86 -12.36 -7.60
N SER A 115 -9.78 -11.04 -7.46
CA SER A 115 -8.53 -10.35 -7.19
C SER A 115 -8.09 -10.58 -5.74
N PRO A 116 -6.78 -10.74 -5.46
CA PRO A 116 -6.28 -10.77 -4.09
C PRO A 116 -6.56 -9.45 -3.36
N PHE A 117 -6.85 -8.37 -4.10
CA PHE A 117 -7.20 -7.06 -3.55
C PHE A 117 -8.66 -6.93 -3.13
N THR A 118 -9.48 -7.98 -3.08
CA THR A 118 -10.84 -7.90 -2.50
C THR A 118 -10.85 -7.95 -0.98
N ASN A 119 -9.87 -8.62 -0.37
CA ASN A 119 -9.83 -8.75 1.08
C ASN A 119 -9.45 -7.41 1.75
N VAL A 120 -9.96 -7.21 2.97
CA VAL A 120 -9.77 -6.00 3.78
C VAL A 120 -8.30 -5.58 3.90
N VAL A 121 -7.41 -6.53 4.17
CA VAL A 121 -5.97 -6.25 4.39
C VAL A 121 -5.30 -5.72 3.13
N MET A 122 -5.58 -6.35 1.99
CA MET A 122 -5.04 -5.98 0.68
C MET A 122 -5.65 -4.68 0.17
N ARG A 123 -6.95 -4.43 0.40
CA ARG A 123 -7.57 -3.13 0.12
C ARG A 123 -6.96 -2.01 0.94
N GLY A 124 -6.78 -2.22 2.24
CA GLY A 124 -6.08 -1.28 3.11
C GLY A 124 -4.66 -1.00 2.63
N ARG A 125 -3.92 -2.04 2.21
CA ARG A 125 -2.57 -1.87 1.66
C ARG A 125 -2.56 -1.06 0.36
N LEU A 126 -3.48 -1.36 -0.57
CA LEU A 126 -3.60 -0.63 -1.83
C LEU A 126 -3.90 0.86 -1.59
N GLY A 127 -4.84 1.16 -0.68
CA GLY A 127 -5.14 2.53 -0.27
C GLY A 127 -3.99 3.26 0.41
N LEU A 128 -3.18 2.56 1.21
CA LEU A 128 -1.95 3.14 1.79
C LEU A 128 -0.93 3.53 0.72
N VAL A 129 -0.74 2.68 -0.30
CA VAL A 129 0.15 2.99 -1.43
C VAL A 129 -0.37 4.19 -2.23
N LEU A 130 -1.66 4.20 -2.56
CA LEU A 130 -2.29 5.33 -3.24
C LEU A 130 -2.17 6.63 -2.43
N GLY A 131 -2.41 6.58 -1.11
CA GLY A 131 -2.20 7.72 -0.23
C GLY A 131 -0.75 8.20 -0.17
N ALA A 132 0.24 7.29 -0.25
CA ALA A 132 1.64 7.69 -0.35
C ALA A 132 1.94 8.49 -1.63
N PHE A 133 1.13 8.30 -2.68
CA PHE A 133 1.20 9.03 -3.94
C PHE A 133 0.43 10.36 -3.95
N THR A 134 -0.19 10.79 -2.85
CA THR A 134 -0.90 12.07 -2.80
C THR A 134 0.04 13.26 -3.06
N ASP A 135 -0.35 14.12 -4.00
CA ASP A 135 0.24 15.41 -4.33
C ASP A 135 -0.86 16.37 -4.84
N PRO A 136 -0.59 17.67 -5.06
CA PRO A 136 -1.61 18.61 -5.50
C PRO A 136 -2.35 18.24 -6.80
N SER A 137 -1.72 17.52 -7.73
CA SER A 137 -2.32 17.15 -9.03
C SER A 137 -3.44 16.10 -8.94
N VAL A 138 -3.59 15.41 -7.81
CA VAL A 138 -4.60 14.35 -7.64
C VAL A 138 -5.78 14.78 -6.78
N SER A 139 -5.91 16.07 -6.48
CA SER A 139 -6.87 16.57 -5.50
C SER A 139 -8.30 16.10 -5.77
N ASP A 140 -8.83 16.36 -6.97
CA ASP A 140 -10.20 15.99 -7.34
C ASP A 140 -10.42 14.48 -7.25
N GLU A 141 -9.53 13.70 -7.86
CA GLU A 141 -9.62 12.22 -7.90
C GLU A 141 -9.58 11.61 -6.49
N TYR A 142 -8.73 12.12 -5.60
CA TYR A 142 -8.55 11.55 -4.26
C TYR A 142 -9.61 12.04 -3.28
N ILE A 143 -10.18 13.24 -3.47
CA ILE A 143 -11.37 13.68 -2.73
C ILE A 143 -12.58 12.82 -3.12
N GLU A 144 -12.77 12.55 -4.42
CA GLU A 144 -13.83 11.65 -4.90
C GLU A 144 -13.71 10.26 -4.27
N ILE A 145 -12.50 9.66 -4.32
CA ILE A 145 -12.26 8.34 -3.71
C ILE A 145 -12.47 8.38 -2.19
N ALA A 146 -12.04 9.44 -1.50
CA ALA A 146 -12.23 9.57 -0.07
C ALA A 146 -13.71 9.63 0.35
N LEU A 147 -14.57 10.23 -0.48
CA LEU A 147 -16.00 10.37 -0.21
C LEU A 147 -16.83 9.15 -0.63
N ASP A 148 -16.31 8.29 -1.51
CA ASP A 148 -17.01 7.08 -1.97
C ASP A 148 -17.08 6.00 -0.88
N ARG A 149 -18.17 6.00 -0.08
CA ARG A 149 -18.39 5.02 1.00
C ARG A 149 -18.41 3.57 0.53
N GLY A 150 -18.62 3.31 -0.77
CA GLY A 150 -18.55 1.97 -1.36
C GLY A 150 -17.16 1.33 -1.30
N GLN A 151 -16.10 2.12 -1.17
CA GLN A 151 -14.73 1.61 -1.06
C GLN A 151 -14.33 1.21 0.37
N GLY A 152 -15.21 1.41 1.35
CA GLY A 152 -15.01 1.00 2.74
C GLY A 152 -13.73 1.56 3.36
N GLU A 153 -13.09 0.74 4.21
CA GLU A 153 -11.87 1.12 4.95
C GLU A 153 -10.61 1.21 4.07
N GLY A 154 -10.64 0.67 2.84
CA GLY A 154 -9.53 0.78 1.88
C GLY A 154 -9.14 2.23 1.63
N ARG A 155 -10.07 3.18 1.79
CA ARG A 155 -9.83 4.62 1.62
C ARG A 155 -8.98 5.26 2.70
N ALA A 156 -8.82 4.64 3.86
CA ALA A 156 -8.20 5.27 5.03
C ALA A 156 -6.79 5.81 4.74
N GLY A 157 -6.01 5.10 3.92
CA GLY A 157 -4.68 5.55 3.49
C GLY A 157 -4.71 6.83 2.66
N ILE A 158 -5.69 6.98 1.78
CA ILE A 158 -5.90 8.19 0.96
C ILE A 158 -6.36 9.34 1.87
N VAL A 159 -7.38 9.10 2.72
CA VAL A 159 -7.91 10.09 3.67
C VAL A 159 -6.82 10.67 4.56
N ALA A 160 -5.96 9.82 5.14
CA ALA A 160 -4.86 10.25 6.00
C ALA A 160 -3.84 11.17 5.29
N GLN A 161 -3.75 11.08 3.95
CA GLN A 161 -2.78 11.80 3.13
C GLN A 161 -3.39 12.95 2.34
N LEU A 162 -4.72 13.11 2.33
CA LEU A 162 -5.42 14.23 1.66
C LEU A 162 -4.82 15.60 1.94
N PRO A 163 -4.35 15.95 3.15
CA PRO A 163 -3.67 17.23 3.40
C PRO A 163 -2.49 17.55 2.46
N LYS A 164 -1.84 16.54 1.87
CA LYS A 164 -0.73 16.73 0.92
C LYS A 164 -1.16 17.33 -0.42
N THR A 165 -2.45 17.28 -0.75
CA THR A 165 -3.00 17.96 -1.94
C THR A 165 -2.91 19.47 -1.81
N LYS A 166 -2.88 19.99 -0.56
CA LYS A 166 -2.98 21.43 -0.23
C LYS A 166 -4.27 22.09 -0.74
N ASP A 167 -5.29 21.30 -1.01
CA ASP A 167 -6.58 21.79 -1.47
C ASP A 167 -7.40 22.35 -0.30
N GLU A 168 -7.98 23.53 -0.51
CA GLU A 168 -8.71 24.28 0.51
C GLU A 168 -9.99 23.55 0.97
N ARG A 169 -10.52 22.61 0.16
CA ARG A 169 -11.68 21.78 0.51
C ARG A 169 -11.34 20.71 1.54
N VAL A 170 -10.07 20.32 1.66
CA VAL A 170 -9.65 19.15 2.47
C VAL A 170 -10.08 19.23 3.94
N PRO A 171 -9.95 20.36 4.66
CA PRO A 171 -10.41 20.43 6.05
C PRO A 171 -11.90 20.08 6.19
N ASP A 172 -12.75 20.60 5.30
CA ASP A 172 -14.20 20.35 5.32
C ASP A 172 -14.52 18.90 4.93
N VAL A 173 -13.82 18.35 3.94
CA VAL A 173 -13.91 16.93 3.58
C VAL A 173 -13.56 16.05 4.78
N LEU A 174 -12.45 16.34 5.47
CA LEU A 174 -12.02 15.56 6.63
C LEU A 174 -13.00 15.68 7.82
N LEU A 175 -13.58 16.86 8.05
CA LEU A 175 -14.64 17.04 9.04
C LEU A 175 -15.87 16.19 8.71
N GLY A 176 -16.27 16.16 7.43
CA GLY A 176 -17.38 15.36 6.93
C GLY A 176 -17.14 13.84 7.01
N LEU A 177 -15.90 13.39 7.20
CA LEU A 177 -15.54 11.97 7.34
C LEU A 177 -15.43 11.52 8.80
N LEU A 178 -15.68 12.40 9.78
CA LEU A 178 -15.60 12.05 11.21
C LEU A 178 -16.74 11.14 11.69
N ASP A 179 -17.85 11.09 10.94
CA ASP A 179 -19.00 10.20 11.21
C ASP A 179 -18.87 8.83 10.53
N ASP A 180 -17.88 8.65 9.65
CA ASP A 180 -17.68 7.44 8.88
C ASP A 180 -16.70 6.50 9.63
N PRO A 181 -17.19 5.42 10.27
CA PRO A 181 -16.34 4.57 11.10
C PRO A 181 -15.22 3.89 10.31
N THR A 182 -15.36 3.76 8.98
CA THR A 182 -14.35 3.11 8.12
C THR A 182 -13.10 3.98 7.93
N VAL A 183 -13.21 5.30 8.12
CA VAL A 183 -12.11 6.25 7.88
C VAL A 183 -11.96 7.33 8.96
N ALA A 184 -12.83 7.39 9.97
CA ALA A 184 -12.78 8.37 11.04
C ALA A 184 -11.40 8.46 11.74
N PRO A 185 -10.71 7.35 12.07
CA PRO A 185 -9.35 7.44 12.63
C PRO A 185 -8.36 8.17 11.72
N ALA A 186 -8.44 7.94 10.39
CA ALA A 186 -7.59 8.59 9.41
C ALA A 186 -7.93 10.07 9.25
N ALA A 187 -9.22 10.42 9.25
CA ALA A 187 -9.68 11.80 9.21
C ALA A 187 -9.22 12.59 10.45
N ILE A 188 -9.36 12.01 11.64
CA ILE A 188 -8.89 12.58 12.91
C ILE A 188 -7.37 12.79 12.87
N GLU A 189 -6.61 11.79 12.42
CA GLU A 189 -5.16 11.92 12.29
C GLU A 189 -4.80 13.09 11.38
N ALA A 190 -5.42 13.17 10.20
CA ALA A 190 -5.19 14.20 9.20
C ALA A 190 -5.50 15.60 9.74
N LEU A 191 -6.67 15.81 10.36
CA LEU A 191 -7.06 17.07 11.00
C LEU A 191 -6.07 17.49 12.08
N GLY A 192 -5.60 16.54 12.89
CA GLY A 192 -4.55 16.79 13.89
C GLY A 192 -3.22 17.19 13.27
N ARG A 193 -2.82 16.57 12.15
CA ARG A 193 -1.57 16.92 11.43
C ARG A 193 -1.59 18.33 10.87
N ILE A 194 -2.73 18.77 10.35
CA ILE A 194 -2.90 20.15 9.84
C ILE A 194 -3.27 21.16 10.92
N ARG A 195 -3.44 20.72 12.18
CA ARG A 195 -3.84 21.56 13.32
C ARG A 195 -5.12 22.36 13.06
N HIS A 196 -6.11 21.73 12.45
CA HIS A 196 -7.38 22.39 12.12
C HIS A 196 -8.20 22.63 13.40
N LEU A 197 -8.06 23.83 13.98
CA LEU A 197 -8.72 24.22 15.24
C LEU A 197 -10.24 23.99 15.27
N PRO A 198 -11.01 24.23 14.19
CA PRO A 198 -12.45 23.94 14.17
C PRO A 198 -12.81 22.47 14.43
N ALA A 199 -11.87 21.53 14.24
CA ALA A 199 -12.10 20.13 14.58
C ALA A 199 -12.14 19.86 16.09
N LYS A 200 -11.64 20.77 16.96
CA LYS A 200 -11.46 20.52 18.40
C LYS A 200 -12.71 19.94 19.10
N PRO A 201 -13.93 20.47 18.95
CA PRO A 201 -15.11 19.90 19.60
C PRO A 201 -15.43 18.47 19.12
N HIS A 202 -15.12 18.15 17.86
CA HIS A 202 -15.31 16.81 17.31
C HIS A 202 -14.26 15.85 17.88
N LEU A 203 -13.01 16.30 18.01
CA LEU A 203 -11.92 15.52 18.59
C LEU A 203 -12.15 15.23 20.08
N GLU A 204 -12.67 16.20 20.83
CA GLU A 204 -13.06 16.01 22.23
C GLU A 204 -14.15 14.94 22.38
N ARG A 205 -15.17 14.96 21.52
CA ARG A 205 -16.19 13.89 21.47
C ARG A 205 -15.58 12.53 21.12
N ALA A 206 -14.63 12.49 20.18
CA ALA A 206 -13.97 11.27 19.74
C ALA A 206 -13.13 10.58 20.85
N LEU A 207 -12.77 11.28 21.93
CA LEU A 207 -12.16 10.67 23.12
C LEU A 207 -13.05 9.63 23.81
N HIS A 208 -14.37 9.70 23.59
CA HIS A 208 -15.38 8.82 24.17
C HIS A 208 -15.91 7.78 23.18
N SER A 209 -15.32 7.67 21.98
CA SER A 209 -15.70 6.65 21.00
C SER A 209 -15.49 5.24 21.55
N GLU A 210 -16.35 4.29 21.17
CA GLU A 210 -16.17 2.86 21.47
C GLU A 210 -14.95 2.27 20.75
N ASP A 211 -14.58 2.84 19.60
CA ASP A 211 -13.39 2.45 18.84
C ASP A 211 -12.11 2.98 19.51
N TRP A 212 -11.24 2.05 19.91
CA TRP A 212 -9.97 2.35 20.56
C TRP A 212 -9.01 3.14 19.66
N ASN A 213 -9.05 2.93 18.35
CA ASN A 213 -8.22 3.63 17.37
C ASN A 213 -8.69 5.08 17.25
N VAL A 214 -10.00 5.32 17.15
CA VAL A 214 -10.60 6.67 17.19
C VAL A 214 -10.15 7.42 18.45
N ARG A 215 -10.29 6.80 19.64
CA ARG A 215 -9.83 7.43 20.90
C ARG A 215 -8.33 7.76 20.88
N THR A 216 -7.52 6.86 20.33
CA THR A 216 -6.06 7.02 20.24
C THR A 216 -5.67 8.18 19.33
N GLN A 217 -6.29 8.27 18.15
CA GLN A 217 -6.03 9.34 17.20
C GLN A 217 -6.54 10.68 17.72
N ALA A 218 -7.69 10.70 18.40
CA ALA A 218 -8.25 11.91 19.01
C ALA A 218 -7.29 12.51 20.05
N LYS A 219 -6.74 11.68 20.96
CA LYS A 219 -5.73 12.12 21.93
C LYS A 219 -4.50 12.73 21.25
N LYS A 220 -3.98 12.08 20.20
CA LYS A 220 -2.82 12.56 19.44
C LYS A 220 -3.13 13.87 18.72
N ALA A 221 -4.32 13.98 18.12
CA ALA A 221 -4.75 15.16 17.39
C ALA A 221 -4.91 16.36 18.33
N LEU A 222 -5.62 16.21 19.45
CA LEU A 222 -5.78 17.27 20.46
C LEU A 222 -4.41 17.77 20.98
N LYS A 223 -3.48 16.85 21.28
CA LYS A 223 -2.11 17.23 21.68
C LYS A 223 -1.39 18.06 20.61
N ARG A 224 -1.67 17.86 19.31
CA ARG A 224 -1.08 18.64 18.22
C ARG A 224 -1.73 20.03 18.09
N LEU A 225 -2.98 20.18 18.50
CA LEU A 225 -3.74 21.43 18.45
C LEU A 225 -3.36 22.38 19.59
N GLY A 226 -2.97 21.86 20.76
CA GLY A 226 -2.70 22.65 21.97
C GLY A 226 -3.75 22.37 23.03
#